data_AF-A0A4Y4KJF2-F1
#
_entry.id   AF-A0A4Y4KJF2-F1
#
_cell.length_a   1.000
_cell.length_b   1.000
_cell.length_c   1.000
_cell.angle_alpha   90.00
_cell.angle_beta   90.00
_cell.angle_gamma   90.00
#
_symmetry.space_group_name_H-M   'P 1'
#
loop_
_entity.id
_entity.type
_entity.pdbx_description
1 polymer ?
#
loop_
_entity_poly.entity_id
_entity_poly.type
_entity_poly.pdbx_seq_one_letter_code
_entity_poly.pdbx_strand_id
1 'polypeptide(L)'
;MRTAAVVAAGGALAMSLTACGDPGHRRAAGHGGQAEHAPGRDVPPRRVPGIGDRMWHRVPAGSRQVVAVYGAGPDSPDSTVELFTEHGSRWERTASWPAHNGRKGWTTDHHEGDQRTPVGVFTLSDAGGVLEDPGARLPYTRSAAFQAPRYWTKNAWHDFDYVIAVDFNRVKGTPPNDPTRPEGQSRGGGIWLHMDHGSGTSACVTLSKSAMRYLLRSLDPRQHPVVVMGDTAELDA
;
A
#
# COMPACT_ATOMS: atom_id res chain seq x y z
N MET A 1 25.99 41.86 -38.56
CA MET A 1 26.73 41.40 -39.75
C MET A 1 25.96 40.22 -40.36
N ARG A 2 25.49 40.40 -41.62
CA ARG A 2 25.31 39.40 -42.70
C ARG A 2 24.51 38.10 -42.39
N THR A 3 23.23 38.04 -42.79
CA THR A 3 22.64 37.36 -43.99
C THR A 3 22.43 35.84 -43.82
N ALA A 4 21.17 35.37 -43.79
CA ALA A 4 20.39 34.76 -44.90
C ALA A 4 20.74 33.27 -45.12
N ALA A 5 19.88 32.29 -44.85
CA ALA A 5 18.63 31.84 -45.50
C ALA A 5 18.84 30.72 -46.54
N VAL A 6 17.82 29.84 -46.62
CA VAL A 6 17.39 28.98 -47.74
C VAL A 6 17.81 27.48 -47.76
N VAL A 7 16.87 26.65 -47.29
CA VAL A 7 16.15 25.52 -47.95
C VAL A 7 16.79 24.83 -49.18
N ALA A 8 16.82 23.48 -49.19
CA ALA A 8 16.26 22.63 -50.26
C ALA A 8 16.42 21.12 -49.98
N ALA A 9 15.44 20.37 -50.47
CA ALA A 9 15.23 18.93 -50.32
C ALA A 9 15.78 18.11 -51.50
N GLY A 10 15.81 16.79 -51.33
CA GLY A 10 15.53 15.82 -52.40
C GLY A 10 16.67 14.88 -52.80
N GLY A 11 16.30 13.61 -53.01
CA GLY A 11 17.02 12.71 -53.93
C GLY A 11 17.35 11.32 -53.38
N ALA A 12 16.43 10.37 -53.54
CA ALA A 12 16.76 8.95 -53.57
C ALA A 12 17.05 8.53 -55.03
N LEU A 13 18.08 7.71 -55.25
CA LEU A 13 18.27 6.96 -56.50
C LEU A 13 18.84 5.58 -56.19
N ALA A 14 18.20 4.55 -56.74
CA ALA A 14 18.58 3.15 -56.68
C ALA A 14 19.52 2.78 -57.84
N MET A 15 20.38 1.78 -57.63
CA MET A 15 20.89 0.92 -58.71
C MET A 15 21.07 -0.51 -58.22
N SER A 16 20.43 -1.42 -58.95
CA SER A 16 20.43 -2.87 -58.83
C SER A 16 21.44 -3.48 -59.81
N LEU A 17 22.15 -4.55 -59.41
CA LEU A 17 22.66 -5.54 -60.35
C LEU A 17 22.52 -6.97 -59.78
N THR A 18 21.99 -7.81 -60.66
CA THR A 18 21.65 -9.22 -60.56
C THR A 18 22.87 -10.12 -60.83
N ALA A 19 22.89 -11.32 -60.27
CA ALA A 19 23.61 -12.46 -60.85
C ALA A 19 22.89 -13.77 -60.50
N CYS A 20 22.61 -14.57 -61.53
CA CYS A 20 21.90 -15.85 -61.54
C CYS A 20 22.88 -17.04 -61.43
N GLY A 21 22.40 -18.22 -60.98
CA GLY A 21 23.07 -19.51 -61.22
C GLY A 21 22.71 -20.66 -60.26
N ASP A 22 21.99 -21.65 -60.78
CA ASP A 22 21.35 -22.87 -60.20
C ASP A 22 22.32 -24.10 -60.19
N PRO A 23 21.94 -25.40 -60.02
CA PRO A 23 21.17 -26.13 -58.99
C PRO A 23 21.95 -27.32 -58.33
N GLY A 24 21.44 -27.81 -57.18
CA GLY A 24 21.32 -29.25 -56.89
C GLY A 24 22.44 -30.00 -56.12
N HIS A 25 22.15 -30.42 -54.87
CA HIS A 25 22.23 -31.83 -54.42
C HIS A 25 21.70 -32.00 -52.98
N ARG A 26 20.87 -33.02 -52.79
CA ARG A 26 20.26 -33.45 -51.51
C ARG A 26 21.31 -33.90 -50.49
N ARG A 27 21.11 -33.57 -49.21
CA ARG A 27 21.29 -34.50 -48.07
C ARG A 27 20.55 -34.01 -46.83
N ALA A 28 19.78 -34.92 -46.24
CA ALA A 28 19.06 -34.74 -44.99
C ALA A 28 20.01 -34.81 -43.79
N ALA A 29 19.79 -33.96 -42.78
CA ALA A 29 20.08 -34.23 -41.38
C ALA A 29 19.34 -33.18 -40.55
N GLY A 30 18.32 -33.61 -39.79
CA GLY A 30 17.60 -32.74 -38.87
C GLY A 30 18.50 -32.27 -37.73
N HIS A 31 18.32 -31.02 -37.28
CA HIS A 31 18.77 -30.53 -35.99
C HIS A 31 17.74 -29.52 -35.46
N GLY A 32 17.30 -29.80 -34.24
CA GLY A 32 16.44 -29.05 -33.32
C GLY A 32 15.89 -27.70 -33.78
N GLY A 33 14.56 -27.65 -33.89
CA GLY A 33 13.85 -26.38 -33.74
C GLY A 33 14.23 -25.76 -32.41
N GLN A 34 14.95 -24.65 -32.47
CA GLN A 34 15.04 -23.73 -31.34
C GLN A 34 13.63 -23.22 -31.10
N ALA A 35 12.96 -23.80 -30.09
CA ALA A 35 11.81 -23.18 -29.49
C ALA A 35 12.28 -21.83 -28.95
N GLU A 36 11.93 -20.76 -29.66
CA GLU A 36 11.94 -19.41 -29.11
C GLU A 36 11.27 -19.49 -27.73
N HIS A 37 12.06 -19.24 -26.69
CA HIS A 37 11.53 -18.97 -25.36
C HIS A 37 10.68 -17.71 -25.48
N ALA A 38 9.39 -17.90 -25.73
CA ALA A 38 8.41 -16.86 -25.48
C ALA A 38 8.63 -16.39 -24.03
N PRO A 39 8.75 -15.07 -23.77
CA PRO A 39 8.76 -14.60 -22.40
C PRO A 39 7.50 -15.13 -21.74
N GLY A 40 7.67 -15.90 -20.66
CA GLY A 40 6.56 -16.40 -19.88
C GLY A 40 5.62 -15.22 -19.61
N ARG A 41 4.36 -15.36 -20.02
CA ARG A 41 3.33 -14.38 -19.65
C ARG A 41 3.36 -14.31 -18.14
N ASP A 42 3.89 -13.20 -17.60
CA ASP A 42 3.87 -12.94 -16.17
C ASP A 42 2.45 -13.14 -15.68
N VAL A 43 2.24 -14.25 -14.95
CA VAL A 43 0.98 -14.45 -14.26
C VAL A 43 0.93 -13.30 -13.26
N PRO A 44 -0.10 -12.46 -13.32
CA PRO A 44 -0.21 -11.31 -12.44
C PRO A 44 -0.14 -11.82 -11.01
N PRO A 45 0.52 -11.10 -10.10
CA PRO A 45 0.64 -11.57 -8.75
C PRO A 45 -0.77 -11.75 -8.18
N ARG A 46 -1.07 -12.98 -7.76
CA ARG A 46 -2.35 -13.34 -7.09
C ARG A 46 -2.46 -12.71 -5.70
N ARG A 47 -1.41 -12.03 -5.27
CA ARG A 47 -1.24 -11.38 -3.98
C ARG A 47 -0.66 -9.99 -4.17
N VAL A 48 -0.78 -9.16 -3.13
CA VAL A 48 -0.14 -7.86 -3.09
C VAL A 48 1.40 -8.01 -3.09
N PRO A 49 2.15 -7.25 -3.91
CA PRO A 49 3.62 -7.30 -3.92
C PRO A 49 4.24 -7.03 -2.55
N GLY A 50 5.37 -7.67 -2.24
CA GLY A 50 6.06 -7.48 -0.95
C GLY A 50 5.32 -8.04 0.27
N ILE A 51 4.31 -8.91 0.04
CA ILE A 51 3.64 -9.67 1.08
C ILE A 51 3.88 -11.14 0.81
N GLY A 52 4.65 -11.77 1.68
CA GLY A 52 5.00 -13.19 1.69
C GLY A 52 3.81 -14.08 2.04
N ASP A 53 3.97 -15.38 1.82
CA ASP A 53 2.88 -16.35 1.95
C ASP A 53 2.36 -16.41 3.39
N ARG A 54 3.23 -16.28 4.40
CA ARG A 54 2.85 -16.29 5.83
C ARG A 54 1.84 -15.20 6.17
N MET A 55 2.08 -13.97 5.72
CA MET A 55 1.15 -12.85 5.92
C MET A 55 -0.07 -12.98 5.02
N TRP A 56 0.13 -13.37 3.76
CA TRP A 56 -0.95 -13.51 2.78
C TRP A 56 -2.00 -14.53 3.21
N HIS A 57 -1.60 -15.65 3.81
CA HIS A 57 -2.53 -16.66 4.34
C HIS A 57 -3.43 -16.15 5.46
N ARG A 58 -3.06 -15.05 6.13
CA ARG A 58 -3.87 -14.39 7.17
C ARG A 58 -4.85 -13.37 6.60
N VAL A 59 -4.69 -12.97 5.33
CA VAL A 59 -5.65 -12.12 4.63
C VAL A 59 -6.94 -12.91 4.36
N PRO A 60 -8.11 -12.45 4.83
CA PRO A 60 -9.37 -13.12 4.55
C PRO A 60 -9.60 -13.26 3.03
N ALA A 61 -9.99 -14.45 2.57
CA ALA A 61 -10.18 -14.72 1.14
C ALA A 61 -11.23 -13.84 0.43
N GLY A 62 -12.13 -13.22 1.20
CA GLY A 62 -13.13 -12.27 0.71
C GLY A 62 -12.64 -10.81 0.64
N SER A 63 -11.44 -10.50 1.13
CA SER A 63 -10.87 -9.15 1.07
C SER A 63 -10.55 -8.78 -0.37
N ARG A 64 -11.08 -7.63 -0.79
CA ARG A 64 -10.85 -7.02 -2.10
C ARG A 64 -10.12 -5.68 -2.00
N GLN A 65 -9.82 -5.22 -0.77
CA GLN A 65 -9.03 -4.02 -0.51
C GLN A 65 -7.98 -4.32 0.57
N VAL A 66 -6.73 -3.97 0.28
CA VAL A 66 -5.60 -4.11 1.19
C VAL A 66 -4.89 -2.76 1.31
N VAL A 67 -4.84 -2.24 2.52
CA VAL A 67 -3.91 -1.16 2.90
C VAL A 67 -2.62 -1.84 3.34
N ALA A 68 -1.59 -1.81 2.50
CA ALA A 68 -0.28 -2.36 2.84
C ALA A 68 0.59 -1.26 3.46
N VAL A 69 1.17 -1.50 4.64
CA VAL A 69 2.07 -0.57 5.32
C VAL A 69 3.45 -1.20 5.41
N TYR A 70 4.35 -0.76 4.54
CA TYR A 70 5.72 -1.25 4.45
C TYR A 70 6.63 -0.38 5.31
N GLY A 71 7.05 -0.89 6.47
CA GLY A 71 8.05 -0.26 7.32
C GLY A 71 9.45 -0.37 6.73
N ALA A 72 10.22 0.71 6.78
CA ALA A 72 11.57 0.76 6.20
C ALA A 72 12.57 -0.20 6.90
N GLY A 73 12.28 -0.61 8.14
CA GLY A 73 13.06 -1.58 8.89
C GLY A 73 12.46 -1.81 10.29
N PRO A 74 12.94 -2.82 11.03
CA PRO A 74 12.32 -3.28 12.29
C PRO A 74 12.31 -2.22 13.40
N ASP A 75 13.28 -1.29 13.39
CA ASP A 75 13.38 -0.21 14.38
C ASP A 75 13.17 1.19 13.77
N SER A 76 12.75 1.27 12.50
CA SER A 76 12.54 2.55 11.81
C SER A 76 11.13 3.10 12.08
N PRO A 77 10.99 4.42 12.32
CA PRO A 77 9.68 5.06 12.35
C PRO A 77 9.11 5.32 10.94
N ASP A 78 9.89 5.14 9.89
CA ASP A 78 9.50 5.48 8.53
C ASP A 78 8.82 4.30 7.83
N SER A 79 7.72 4.59 7.12
CA SER A 79 6.98 3.60 6.35
C SER A 79 6.38 4.19 5.07
N THR A 80 5.92 3.31 4.19
CA THR A 80 5.09 3.67 3.03
C THR A 80 3.77 2.94 3.12
N VAL A 81 2.67 3.67 2.94
CA VAL A 81 1.32 3.10 2.88
C VAL A 81 0.86 3.06 1.44
N GLU A 82 0.42 1.90 0.99
CA GLU A 82 -0.14 1.70 -0.35
C GLU A 82 -1.56 1.13 -0.24
N LEU A 83 -2.47 1.59 -1.09
CA LEU A 83 -3.79 0.99 -1.24
C LEU A 83 -3.79 0.09 -2.49
N PHE A 84 -4.15 -1.17 -2.29
CA PHE A 84 -4.41 -2.12 -3.35
C PHE A 84 -5.90 -2.48 -3.39
N THR A 85 -6.47 -2.51 -4.59
CA THR A 85 -7.83 -2.99 -4.84
C THR A 85 -7.78 -4.17 -5.81
N GLU A 86 -8.55 -5.21 -5.54
CA GLU A 86 -8.65 -6.37 -6.43
C GLU A 86 -9.60 -6.08 -7.58
N HIS A 87 -9.08 -6.20 -8.81
CA HIS A 87 -9.85 -6.10 -10.05
C HIS A 87 -9.76 -7.45 -10.79
N GLY A 88 -10.84 -8.23 -10.72
CA GLY A 88 -10.87 -9.59 -11.25
C GLY A 88 -10.02 -10.52 -10.40
N SER A 89 -8.88 -10.97 -10.92
CA SER A 89 -7.92 -11.82 -10.21
C SER A 89 -6.57 -11.14 -9.95
N ARG A 90 -6.51 -9.82 -10.15
CA ARG A 90 -5.29 -9.02 -10.03
C ARG A 90 -5.44 -7.99 -8.92
N TRP A 91 -4.38 -7.81 -8.14
CA TRP A 91 -4.26 -6.68 -7.22
C TRP A 91 -3.62 -5.50 -7.93
N GLU A 92 -4.34 -4.37 -7.96
CA GLU A 92 -3.86 -3.12 -8.54
C GLU A 92 -3.55 -2.13 -7.42
N ARG A 93 -2.36 -1.53 -7.46
CA ARG A 93 -2.02 -0.41 -6.57
C ARG A 93 -2.70 0.86 -7.07
N THR A 94 -3.67 1.35 -6.30
CA THR A 94 -4.43 2.55 -6.66
C THR A 94 -3.83 3.84 -6.09
N ALA A 95 -2.99 3.73 -5.04
CA ALA A 95 -2.31 4.88 -4.44
C ALA A 95 -1.12 4.46 -3.54
N SER A 96 -0.21 5.40 -3.26
CA SER A 96 0.97 5.23 -2.40
C SER A 96 1.34 6.56 -1.73
N TRP A 97 1.70 6.53 -0.45
CA TRP A 97 2.07 7.70 0.35
C TRP A 97 3.18 7.41 1.36
N PRO A 98 4.07 8.38 1.65
CA PRO A 98 4.91 8.30 2.83
C PRO A 98 4.07 8.33 4.10
N ALA A 99 4.55 7.65 5.13
CA ALA A 99 3.89 7.49 6.42
C ALA A 99 4.91 7.31 7.54
N HIS A 100 4.48 7.50 8.79
CA HIS A 100 5.27 7.10 9.95
C HIS A 100 4.52 6.04 10.76
N ASN A 101 5.26 5.11 11.36
CA ASN A 101 4.76 4.10 12.30
C ASN A 101 5.27 4.42 13.72
N GLY A 102 5.16 3.46 14.64
CA GLY A 102 5.66 3.57 16.00
C GLY A 102 7.13 4.02 16.01
N ARG A 103 7.48 4.97 16.86
CA ARG A 103 8.82 5.58 16.90
C ARG A 103 9.97 4.61 17.17
N LYS A 104 9.67 3.44 17.74
CA LYS A 104 10.64 2.35 17.94
C LYS A 104 10.51 1.24 16.90
N GLY A 105 9.78 1.47 15.81
CA GLY A 105 9.57 0.51 14.73
C GLY A 105 8.41 -0.44 14.98
N TRP A 106 8.67 -1.73 14.74
CA TRP A 106 7.67 -2.78 14.57
C TRP A 106 7.85 -3.89 15.60
N THR A 107 6.78 -4.61 15.92
CA THR A 107 6.81 -5.75 16.85
C THR A 107 5.76 -6.80 16.50
N THR A 108 6.12 -8.07 16.59
CA THR A 108 5.17 -9.19 16.53
C THR A 108 4.50 -9.47 17.90
N ASP A 109 5.02 -8.86 18.97
CA ASP A 109 4.53 -9.02 20.34
C ASP A 109 4.24 -7.65 21.00
N HIS A 110 3.20 -6.99 20.48
CA HIS A 110 2.84 -5.65 20.93
C HIS A 110 2.32 -5.62 22.37
N HIS A 111 2.75 -4.58 23.09
CA HIS A 111 2.32 -4.30 24.46
C HIS A 111 2.07 -2.79 24.63
N GLU A 112 1.15 -2.45 25.54
CA GLU A 112 0.85 -1.05 25.84
C GLU A 112 2.12 -0.26 26.20
N GLY A 113 2.32 0.86 25.52
CA GLY A 113 3.47 1.75 25.77
C GLY A 113 4.82 1.29 25.23
N ASP A 114 4.89 0.18 24.47
CA ASP A 114 6.14 -0.32 23.87
C ASP A 114 6.73 0.61 22.78
N GLN A 115 5.89 1.52 22.25
CA GLN A 115 6.23 2.51 21.22
C GLN A 115 6.47 1.91 19.82
N ARG A 116 5.95 0.70 19.59
CA ARG A 116 6.09 -0.08 18.35
C ARG A 116 4.72 -0.36 17.72
N THR A 117 4.66 -0.40 16.40
CA THR A 117 3.44 -0.78 15.68
C THR A 117 3.34 -2.31 15.58
N PRO A 118 2.16 -2.90 15.86
CA PRO A 118 1.99 -4.35 15.75
C PRO A 118 2.11 -4.83 14.30
N VAL A 119 2.90 -5.86 14.09
CA VAL A 119 3.02 -6.57 12.82
C VAL A 119 1.83 -7.51 12.66
N GLY A 120 1.17 -7.48 11.50
CA GLY A 120 0.15 -8.46 11.17
C GLY A 120 -0.88 -8.02 10.14
N VAL A 121 -1.97 -8.78 10.11
CA VAL A 121 -3.15 -8.53 9.26
C VAL A 121 -4.34 -8.25 10.16
N PHE A 122 -4.98 -7.10 9.94
CA PHE A 122 -6.11 -6.62 10.73
C PHE A 122 -7.20 -6.08 9.82
N THR A 123 -8.47 -6.23 10.19
CA THR A 123 -9.56 -5.60 9.45
C THR A 123 -9.62 -4.10 9.74
N LEU A 124 -10.23 -3.35 8.80
CA LEU A 124 -10.57 -1.95 8.96
C LEU A 124 -12.09 -1.83 8.94
N SER A 125 -12.71 -1.61 10.10
CA SER A 125 -14.17 -1.67 10.22
C SER A 125 -14.84 -0.33 10.52
N ASP A 126 -14.15 0.59 11.19
CA ASP A 126 -14.73 1.84 11.69
C ASP A 126 -13.81 3.04 11.40
N ALA A 127 -14.41 4.20 11.23
CA ALA A 127 -13.73 5.47 11.04
C ALA A 127 -14.32 6.57 11.94
N GLY A 128 -13.63 7.70 12.05
CA GLY A 128 -14.11 8.82 12.83
C GLY A 128 -13.12 9.98 12.89
N GLY A 129 -13.37 10.89 13.83
CA GLY A 129 -12.48 12.00 14.12
C GLY A 129 -13.21 13.23 14.65
N VAL A 130 -12.45 14.31 14.85
CA VAL A 130 -13.00 15.61 15.25
C VAL A 130 -13.75 16.28 14.10
N LEU A 131 -13.27 16.09 12.87
CA LEU A 131 -13.82 16.75 11.69
C LEU A 131 -15.05 16.04 11.15
N GLU A 132 -15.81 16.77 10.34
CA GLU A 132 -16.94 16.24 9.57
C GLU A 132 -16.51 15.11 8.66
N ASP A 133 -17.43 14.17 8.47
CA ASP A 133 -17.29 13.07 7.54
C ASP A 133 -16.93 13.60 6.14
N PRO A 134 -15.74 13.28 5.59
CA PRO A 134 -15.31 13.76 4.28
C PRO A 134 -15.87 12.93 3.11
N GLY A 135 -16.93 12.15 3.33
CA GLY A 135 -17.53 11.20 2.38
C GLY A 135 -17.07 9.76 2.60
N ALA A 136 -16.82 9.39 3.86
CA ALA A 136 -16.38 8.09 4.28
C ALA A 136 -17.40 7.00 3.91
N ARG A 137 -16.89 5.85 3.48
CA ARG A 137 -17.70 4.66 3.20
C ARG A 137 -17.78 3.71 4.40
N LEU A 138 -16.74 3.68 5.22
CA LEU A 138 -16.78 3.04 6.53
C LEU A 138 -17.73 3.81 7.47
N PRO A 139 -18.37 3.17 8.45
CA PRO A 139 -19.08 3.86 9.52
C PRO A 139 -18.21 4.95 10.14
N TYR A 140 -18.70 6.20 10.16
CA TYR A 140 -17.93 7.36 10.59
C TYR A 140 -18.54 8.00 11.84
N THR A 141 -17.79 8.02 12.94
CA THR A 141 -18.18 8.72 14.17
C THR A 141 -17.47 10.07 14.28
N ARG A 142 -18.21 11.17 14.16
CA ARG A 142 -17.71 12.51 14.50
C ARG A 142 -17.90 12.78 15.99
N SER A 143 -16.83 13.13 16.70
CA SER A 143 -16.93 13.54 18.10
C SER A 143 -15.77 14.42 18.55
N ALA A 144 -16.04 15.41 19.40
CA ALA A 144 -14.99 16.19 20.07
C ALA A 144 -14.15 15.32 21.03
N ALA A 145 -14.62 14.13 21.42
CA ALA A 145 -13.87 13.20 22.25
C ALA A 145 -12.62 12.63 21.56
N PHE A 146 -12.48 12.80 20.25
CA PHE A 146 -11.24 12.49 19.52
C PHE A 146 -10.15 13.55 19.72
N GLN A 147 -10.49 14.75 20.23
CA GLN A 147 -9.56 15.87 20.26
C GLN A 147 -8.27 15.52 21.02
N ALA A 148 -7.14 15.60 20.31
CA ALA A 148 -5.83 15.42 20.92
C ALA A 148 -5.64 16.43 22.08
N PRO A 149 -5.06 16.00 23.22
CA PRO A 149 -4.89 16.86 24.38
C PRO A 149 -4.02 18.09 24.07
N ARG A 150 -4.41 19.26 24.60
CA ARG A 150 -3.69 20.53 24.35
C ARG A 150 -2.32 20.63 25.00
N TYR A 151 -1.99 19.73 25.92
CA TYR A 151 -0.65 19.63 26.50
C TYR A 151 0.34 18.88 25.59
N TRP A 152 -0.13 18.24 24.50
CA TRP A 152 0.76 17.70 23.46
C TRP A 152 1.37 18.83 22.63
N THR A 153 2.41 18.49 21.85
CA THR A 153 3.01 19.42 20.90
C THR A 153 1.97 19.93 19.91
N LYS A 154 2.11 21.18 19.46
CA LYS A 154 1.14 21.82 18.55
C LYS A 154 0.90 21.02 17.26
N ASN A 155 1.94 20.36 16.76
CA ASN A 155 1.84 19.57 15.54
C ASN A 155 0.91 18.35 15.70
N ALA A 156 0.78 17.81 16.93
CA ALA A 156 -0.07 16.66 17.21
C ALA A 156 -1.53 17.02 17.52
N TRP A 157 -1.88 18.32 17.60
CA TRP A 157 -3.25 18.75 17.93
C TRP A 157 -4.31 18.31 16.92
N HIS A 158 -3.87 17.96 15.71
CA HIS A 158 -4.71 17.52 14.60
C HIS A 158 -4.58 16.03 14.29
N ASP A 159 -3.85 15.24 15.10
CA ASP A 159 -3.62 13.81 14.88
C ASP A 159 -4.92 13.07 14.59
N PHE A 160 -5.97 13.38 15.33
CA PHE A 160 -7.25 12.68 15.29
C PHE A 160 -8.37 13.50 14.63
N ASP A 161 -8.01 14.46 13.78
CA ASP A 161 -8.98 15.13 12.91
C ASP A 161 -9.72 14.10 12.02
N TYR A 162 -8.98 13.09 11.54
CA TYR A 162 -9.47 11.91 10.83
C TYR A 162 -8.76 10.65 11.34
N VAL A 163 -9.52 9.57 11.50
CA VAL A 163 -9.08 8.31 12.08
C VAL A 163 -9.73 7.14 11.32
N ILE A 164 -8.96 6.10 11.02
CA ILE A 164 -9.48 4.78 10.61
C ILE A 164 -8.97 3.76 11.64
N ALA A 165 -9.88 3.00 12.23
CA ALA A 165 -9.54 2.02 13.25
C ALA A 165 -8.87 0.79 12.64
N VAL A 166 -7.71 0.42 13.20
CA VAL A 166 -7.12 -0.91 12.98
C VAL A 166 -7.69 -1.85 14.03
N ASP A 167 -8.25 -2.97 13.60
CA ASP A 167 -8.91 -3.93 14.48
C ASP A 167 -7.93 -4.81 15.30
N PHE A 168 -6.94 -4.18 15.92
CA PHE A 168 -6.04 -4.76 16.91
C PHE A 168 -6.61 -4.55 18.32
N ASN A 169 -6.90 -5.65 19.03
CA ASN A 169 -7.41 -5.65 20.41
C ASN A 169 -8.53 -4.62 20.67
N ARG A 170 -9.54 -4.56 19.80
CA ARG A 170 -10.72 -3.70 19.95
C ARG A 170 -12.00 -4.45 19.59
N VAL A 171 -13.14 -3.90 19.99
CA VAL A 171 -14.46 -4.35 19.52
C VAL A 171 -14.73 -3.73 18.16
N LYS A 172 -15.01 -4.54 17.13
CA LYS A 172 -15.34 -4.07 15.78
C LYS A 172 -16.77 -3.54 15.74
N GLY A 173 -17.05 -2.55 14.90
CA GLY A 173 -18.38 -1.93 14.78
C GLY A 173 -18.71 -0.93 15.89
N THR A 174 -17.74 -0.55 16.72
CA THR A 174 -17.86 0.51 17.72
C THR A 174 -17.05 1.73 17.28
N PRO A 175 -17.31 2.94 17.80
CA PRO A 175 -16.48 4.10 17.48
C PRO A 175 -14.98 3.83 17.67
N PRO A 176 -14.08 4.41 16.84
CA PRO A 176 -12.64 4.18 16.99
C PRO A 176 -12.07 4.49 18.39
N ASN A 177 -12.66 5.44 19.10
CA ASN A 177 -12.30 5.84 20.47
C ASN A 177 -12.97 5.01 21.58
N ASP A 178 -13.68 3.92 21.26
CA ASP A 178 -14.13 2.96 22.26
C ASP A 178 -12.91 2.36 23.02
N PRO A 179 -12.87 2.45 24.36
CA PRO A 179 -11.70 2.05 25.14
C PRO A 179 -11.64 0.54 25.42
N THR A 180 -12.64 -0.24 25.00
CA THR A 180 -12.72 -1.67 25.30
C THR A 180 -11.57 -2.43 24.63
N ARG A 181 -10.89 -3.27 25.41
CA ARG A 181 -9.75 -4.12 25.00
C ARG A 181 -10.03 -5.58 25.39
N PRO A 182 -10.56 -6.42 24.48
CA PRO A 182 -10.93 -7.80 24.78
C PRO A 182 -9.78 -8.69 25.30
N GLU A 183 -8.55 -8.43 24.85
CA GLU A 183 -7.33 -9.15 25.26
C GLU A 183 -6.64 -8.48 26.47
N GLY A 184 -7.31 -7.51 27.11
CA GLY A 184 -6.79 -6.77 28.25
C GLY A 184 -5.95 -5.55 27.88
N GLN A 185 -5.75 -4.67 28.86
CA GLN A 185 -5.04 -3.40 28.65
C GLN A 185 -3.55 -3.60 28.37
N SER A 186 -2.91 -4.61 28.96
CA SER A 186 -1.46 -4.86 28.78
C SER A 186 -1.09 -5.20 27.34
N ARG A 187 -2.01 -5.80 26.56
CA ARG A 187 -1.81 -6.12 25.15
C ARG A 187 -1.79 -4.87 24.26
N GLY A 188 -2.19 -3.71 24.79
CA GLY A 188 -2.30 -2.45 24.08
C GLY A 188 -3.53 -2.37 23.18
N GLY A 189 -3.76 -1.22 22.55
CA GLY A 189 -4.80 -1.04 21.54
C GLY A 189 -4.97 0.42 21.16
N GLY A 190 -6.09 0.79 20.53
CA GLY A 190 -6.25 2.15 20.01
C GLY A 190 -5.28 2.45 18.86
N ILE A 191 -4.98 1.42 18.07
CA ILE A 191 -4.12 1.53 16.90
C ILE A 191 -4.94 2.06 15.74
N TRP A 192 -4.52 3.19 15.18
CA TRP A 192 -5.26 3.87 14.14
C TRP A 192 -4.36 4.24 12.95
N LEU A 193 -4.98 4.37 11.78
CA LEU A 193 -4.45 5.24 10.73
C LEU A 193 -4.96 6.65 11.02
N HIS A 194 -4.07 7.63 11.16
CA HIS A 194 -4.46 9.00 11.49
C HIS A 194 -3.59 10.07 10.84
N MET A 195 -3.89 11.34 11.12
CA MET A 195 -3.21 12.48 10.50
C MET A 195 -1.74 12.56 10.91
N ASP A 196 -0.88 12.84 9.93
CA ASP A 196 0.55 12.98 10.15
C ASP A 196 0.94 14.28 10.84
N HIS A 197 1.89 14.15 11.77
CA HIS A 197 2.52 15.25 12.51
C HIS A 197 4.04 15.31 12.30
N GLY A 198 4.59 14.50 11.39
CA GLY A 198 5.98 14.57 10.93
C GLY A 198 7.01 13.79 11.76
N SER A 199 6.58 12.86 12.62
CA SER A 199 7.50 11.93 13.30
C SER A 199 6.80 10.63 13.69
N GLY A 200 7.58 9.66 14.19
CA GLY A 200 7.05 8.37 14.66
C GLY A 200 6.06 8.51 15.81
N THR A 201 5.07 7.62 15.82
CA THR A 201 3.94 7.63 16.76
C THR A 201 4.23 6.80 18.02
N SER A 202 3.24 6.61 18.90
CA SER A 202 3.31 5.59 19.95
C SER A 202 2.98 4.16 19.47
N ALA A 203 2.27 3.98 18.36
CA ALA A 203 2.02 2.66 17.73
C ALA A 203 1.16 2.79 16.45
N CYS A 204 0.42 3.90 16.29
CA CYS A 204 -0.37 4.21 15.10
C CYS A 204 0.48 4.36 13.83
N VAL A 205 -0.21 4.41 12.69
CA VAL A 205 0.38 4.76 11.40
C VAL A 205 -0.17 6.11 10.96
N THR A 206 0.70 7.04 10.56
CA THR A 206 0.30 8.38 10.15
C THR A 206 0.31 8.59 8.65
N LEU A 207 -0.59 9.45 8.20
CA LEU A 207 -0.80 9.77 6.79
C LEU A 207 -1.13 11.25 6.62
N SER A 208 -0.73 11.83 5.49
CA SER A 208 -1.14 13.19 5.14
C SER A 208 -2.68 13.35 5.11
N LYS A 209 -3.18 14.58 5.29
CA LYS A 209 -4.62 14.88 5.22
C LYS A 209 -5.28 14.41 3.93
N SER A 210 -4.59 14.56 2.80
CA SER A 210 -5.10 14.15 1.49
C SER A 210 -5.17 12.62 1.38
N ALA A 211 -4.19 11.91 1.91
CA ALA A 211 -4.18 10.45 1.98
C ALA A 211 -5.32 9.92 2.88
N MET A 212 -5.48 10.45 4.09
CA MET A 212 -6.58 10.08 4.98
C MET A 212 -7.96 10.29 4.32
N ARG A 213 -8.15 11.44 3.68
CA ARG A 213 -9.37 11.72 2.92
C ARG A 213 -9.59 10.78 1.74
N TYR A 214 -8.53 10.37 1.05
CA TYR A 214 -8.61 9.40 -0.03
C TYR A 214 -9.03 8.03 0.52
N LEU A 215 -8.36 7.53 1.56
CA LEU A 215 -8.69 6.24 2.17
C LEU A 215 -10.14 6.20 2.67
N LEU A 216 -10.58 7.23 3.40
CA LEU A 216 -11.96 7.30 3.91
C LEU A 216 -13.01 7.18 2.80
N ARG A 217 -12.80 7.84 1.66
CA ARG A 217 -13.72 7.79 0.50
C ARG A 217 -13.63 6.50 -0.32
N SER A 218 -12.54 5.73 -0.15
CA SER A 218 -12.23 4.58 -1.00
C SER A 218 -12.48 3.24 -0.32
N LEU A 219 -12.25 3.12 1.00
CA LEU A 219 -12.41 1.87 1.74
C LEU A 219 -13.90 1.53 1.91
N ASP A 220 -14.39 0.58 1.14
CA ASP A 220 -15.79 0.15 1.13
C ASP A 220 -15.97 -1.07 2.03
N PRO A 221 -16.80 -1.04 3.09
CA PRO A 221 -16.98 -2.17 3.99
C PRO A 221 -17.45 -3.45 3.28
N ARG A 222 -18.09 -3.34 2.11
CA ARG A 222 -18.52 -4.49 1.29
C ARG A 222 -17.37 -5.15 0.53
N GLN A 223 -16.22 -4.48 0.43
CA GLN A 223 -14.99 -5.00 -0.15
C GLN A 223 -14.04 -5.59 0.93
N HIS A 224 -14.52 -5.67 2.18
CA HIS A 224 -13.82 -6.27 3.32
C HIS A 224 -12.37 -5.77 3.48
N PRO A 225 -12.17 -4.45 3.66
CA PRO A 225 -10.84 -3.86 3.70
C PRO A 225 -10.05 -4.36 4.91
N VAL A 226 -8.78 -4.66 4.66
CA VAL A 226 -7.79 -5.02 5.68
C VAL A 226 -6.57 -4.12 5.58
N VAL A 227 -5.84 -4.03 6.68
CA VAL A 227 -4.47 -3.54 6.71
C VAL A 227 -3.52 -4.72 6.90
N VAL A 228 -2.46 -4.76 6.10
CA VAL A 228 -1.31 -5.65 6.30
C VAL A 228 -0.12 -4.76 6.59
N MET A 229 0.47 -4.88 7.78
CA MET A 229 1.47 -3.92 8.25
C MET A 229 2.62 -4.61 8.98
N GLY A 230 3.83 -4.15 8.72
CA GLY A 230 5.09 -4.67 9.27
C GLY A 230 6.29 -4.00 8.64
N ASP A 231 7.49 -4.22 9.18
CA ASP A 231 8.70 -3.93 8.43
C ASP A 231 8.83 -4.87 7.22
N THR A 232 9.61 -4.46 6.22
CA THR A 232 9.76 -5.22 4.97
C THR A 232 10.19 -6.67 5.18
N ALA A 233 11.06 -6.97 6.14
CA ALA A 233 11.52 -8.34 6.36
C ALA A 233 10.40 -9.22 6.94
N GLU A 234 9.61 -8.70 7.89
CA GLU A 234 8.44 -9.40 8.40
C GLU A 234 7.31 -9.50 7.35
N LEU A 235 7.19 -8.55 6.43
CA LEU A 235 6.18 -8.66 5.38
C LEU A 235 6.55 -9.65 4.29
N ASP A 236 7.83 -9.74 3.91
CA ASP A 236 8.32 -10.60 2.84
C ASP A 236 8.43 -12.09 3.24
N ALA A 237 8.61 -12.38 4.54
CA ALA A 237 8.73 -13.74 5.09
C ALA A 237 7.38 -14.49 5.15
#